data_AF-A0A959NSH4-F1
#
_entry.id   AF-A0A959NSH4-F1
#
_cell.length_a   1.000
_cell.length_b   1.000
_cell.length_c   1.000
_cell.angle_alpha   90.00
_cell.angle_beta   90.00
_cell.angle_gamma   90.00
#
_symmetry.space_group_name_H-M   'P 1'
#
loop_
_entity.id
_entity.type
_entity.pdbx_description
1 polymer ?
#
loop_
_entity_poly.entity_id
_entity_poly.type
_entity_poly.pdbx_seq_one_letter_code
_entity_poly.pdbx_strand_id
1 'polypeptide(L)'
;FTNEEADNLFGEVLIEKEIDLTELNNLLNNTNNVIMFKLDAEGFTVLGDDRKLLLSTANYVEKNEIFHMFSKSKVQELVKNGTGKLIKLQKRNEVFTINSGNFTLELSLPCPPGCH
;
A
#
# COMPACT_ATOMS: atom_id res chain seq x y z
N PHE A 1 7.88 4.93 10.78
CA PHE A 1 7.75 4.75 12.24
C PHE A 1 8.07 3.32 12.61
N THR A 2 8.40 3.05 13.89
CA THR A 2 8.38 1.67 14.43
C THR A 2 6.94 1.18 14.57
N ASN A 3 6.74 -0.12 14.76
CA ASN A 3 5.39 -0.70 14.88
C ASN A 3 4.64 -0.16 16.10
N GLU A 4 5.31 -0.08 17.24
CA GLU A 4 4.71 0.42 18.49
C GLU A 4 4.32 1.91 18.39
N GLU A 5 5.14 2.73 17.72
CA GLU A 5 4.78 4.13 17.44
C GLU A 5 3.57 4.22 16.51
N ALA A 6 3.51 3.38 15.47
CA ALA A 6 2.41 3.38 14.51
C ALA A 6 1.08 2.94 15.15
N ASP A 7 1.10 1.96 16.05
CA ASP A 7 -0.09 1.51 16.78
C ASP A 7 -0.64 2.62 17.69
N ASN A 8 0.23 3.34 18.40
CA ASN A 8 -0.15 4.47 19.25
C ASN A 8 -0.69 5.66 18.45
N LEU A 9 -0.15 5.92 17.26
CA LEU A 9 -0.51 7.08 16.44
C LEU A 9 -1.74 6.85 15.55
N PHE A 10 -1.92 5.63 15.03
CA PHE A 10 -2.90 5.33 13.98
C PHE A 10 -3.96 4.31 14.40
N GLY A 11 -3.86 3.77 15.61
CA GLY A 11 -4.74 2.73 16.13
C GLY A 11 -4.38 1.33 15.61
N GLU A 12 -5.10 0.32 16.10
CA GLU A 12 -4.85 -1.08 15.78
C GLU A 12 -5.11 -1.43 14.30
N VAL A 13 -4.50 -2.52 13.84
CA VAL A 13 -4.69 -3.04 12.48
C VAL A 13 -6.03 -3.75 12.38
N LEU A 14 -6.89 -3.28 11.48
CA LEU A 14 -8.21 -3.87 11.23
C LEU A 14 -8.15 -4.99 10.19
N ILE A 15 -7.36 -4.78 9.12
CA ILE A 15 -7.16 -5.76 8.04
C ILE A 15 -5.68 -5.77 7.68
N GLU A 16 -5.11 -6.95 7.54
CA GLU A 16 -3.74 -7.16 7.09
C GLU A 16 -3.73 -8.16 5.94
N LYS A 17 -2.95 -7.86 4.90
CA LYS A 17 -2.54 -8.84 3.88
C LYS A 17 -1.06 -8.75 3.63
N GLU A 18 -0.47 -9.88 3.26
CA GLU A 18 0.94 -9.97 2.94
C GLU A 18 1.13 -10.05 1.42
N ILE A 19 2.17 -9.38 0.93
CA ILE A 19 2.65 -9.49 -0.45
C ILE A 19 4.14 -9.81 -0.42
N ASP A 20 4.58 -10.72 -1.29
CA ASP A 20 5.99 -11.03 -1.43
C ASP A 20 6.76 -9.80 -1.93
N LEU A 21 7.95 -9.56 -1.37
CA LEU A 21 8.82 -8.46 -1.79
C LEU A 21 9.14 -8.53 -3.29
N THR A 22 9.30 -9.74 -3.83
CA THR A 22 9.52 -9.95 -5.28
C THR A 22 8.33 -9.49 -6.10
N GLU A 23 7.11 -9.81 -5.65
CA GLU A 23 5.88 -9.40 -6.33
C GLU A 23 5.69 -7.88 -6.24
N LEU A 24 5.90 -7.29 -5.06
CA LEU A 24 5.84 -5.84 -4.90
C LEU A 24 6.85 -5.12 -5.80
N ASN A 25 8.08 -5.62 -5.90
CA ASN A 25 9.08 -5.07 -6.82
C ASN A 25 8.65 -5.19 -8.29
N ASN A 26 8.02 -6.30 -8.68
CA ASN A 26 7.46 -6.44 -10.03
C ASN A 26 6.35 -5.41 -10.29
N LEU A 27 5.47 -5.15 -9.31
CA LEU A 27 4.43 -4.12 -9.43
C LEU A 27 5.05 -2.73 -9.56
N LEU A 28 6.03 -2.37 -8.72
CA LEU A 28 6.76 -1.10 -8.79
C LEU A 28 7.51 -0.91 -10.11
N ASN A 29 8.00 -2.00 -10.73
CA ASN A 29 8.64 -1.93 -12.04
C ASN A 29 7.65 -1.65 -13.18
N ASN A 30 6.35 -1.90 -12.97
CA ASN A 30 5.28 -1.58 -13.92
C ASN A 30 4.67 -0.19 -13.69
N THR A 31 5.25 0.61 -12.79
CA THR A 31 4.85 2.01 -12.55
C THR A 31 6.01 2.98 -12.76
N ASN A 32 5.70 4.24 -12.99
CA ASN A 32 6.64 5.33 -13.18
C ASN A 32 6.83 6.12 -11.87
N ASN A 33 5.75 6.70 -11.35
CA ASN A 33 5.82 7.68 -10.26
C ASN A 33 5.08 7.23 -9.00
N VAL A 34 3.93 6.60 -9.18
CA VAL A 34 3.03 6.26 -8.07
C VAL A 34 2.56 4.83 -8.13
N ILE A 35 2.14 4.32 -6.98
CA ILE A 35 1.47 3.05 -6.83
C ILE A 35 0.32 3.24 -5.85
N MET A 36 -0.81 2.62 -6.12
CA MET A 36 -2.03 2.82 -5.34
C MET A 36 -2.52 1.48 -4.80
N PHE A 37 -2.89 1.45 -3.54
CA PHE A 37 -3.37 0.25 -2.87
C PHE A 37 -4.79 0.45 -2.37
N LYS A 38 -5.61 -0.59 -2.49
CA LYS A 38 -6.88 -0.71 -1.79
C LYS A 38 -6.91 -2.06 -1.10
N LEU A 39 -7.31 -2.04 0.15
CA LEU A 39 -7.50 -3.23 0.98
C LEU A 39 -8.86 -3.14 1.67
N ASP A 40 -9.67 -4.17 1.46
CA ASP A 40 -10.97 -4.34 2.07
C ASP A 40 -11.19 -5.83 2.39
N ALA A 41 -12.39 -6.16 2.88
CA ALA A 41 -12.74 -7.52 3.25
C ALA A 41 -12.82 -8.46 2.03
N GLU A 42 -13.07 -7.93 0.83
CA GLU A 42 -13.19 -8.72 -0.40
C GLU A 42 -11.82 -9.04 -0.99
N GLY A 43 -10.87 -8.11 -0.85
CA GLY A 43 -9.49 -8.42 -1.09
C GLY A 43 -8.60 -7.21 -1.18
N PHE A 44 -7.55 -7.34 -2.00
CA PHE A 44 -6.64 -6.25 -2.29
C PHE A 44 -6.55 -6.00 -3.78
N THR A 45 -6.42 -4.72 -4.11
CA THR A 45 -6.22 -4.23 -5.47
C THR A 45 -5.04 -3.28 -5.48
N VAL A 46 -4.20 -3.40 -6.52
CA VAL A 46 -3.06 -2.53 -6.77
C VAL A 46 -3.20 -1.89 -8.15
N LEU A 47 -3.13 -0.57 -8.17
CA LEU A 47 -3.10 0.23 -9.39
C LEU A 47 -1.73 0.92 -9.53
N GLY A 48 -1.34 1.17 -10.77
CA GLY A 48 -0.19 2.00 -11.11
C GLY A 48 -0.60 3.43 -11.45
N ASP A 49 0.25 4.10 -12.21
CA ASP A 49 -0.03 5.42 -12.77
C ASP A 49 -1.35 5.40 -13.58
N ASP A 50 -2.04 6.53 -13.61
CA ASP A 50 -3.35 6.69 -14.27
C ASP A 50 -4.42 5.68 -13.83
N ARG A 51 -4.28 5.11 -12.62
CA ARG A 51 -5.14 4.05 -12.08
C ARG A 51 -5.16 2.79 -12.95
N LYS A 52 -4.08 2.52 -13.69
CA LYS A 52 -3.93 1.29 -14.47
C LYS A 52 -3.92 0.08 -13.53
N LEU A 53 -4.82 -0.87 -13.73
CA LEU A 53 -4.85 -2.09 -12.92
C LEU A 53 -3.57 -2.90 -13.11
N LEU A 54 -2.90 -3.23 -11.99
CA LEU A 54 -1.71 -4.09 -11.97
C LEU A 54 -2.02 -5.46 -11.38
N LEU A 55 -2.79 -5.48 -10.28
CA LEU A 55 -3.13 -6.70 -9.56
C LEU A 55 -4.48 -6.53 -8.85
N SER A 56 -5.31 -7.57 -8.89
CA SER A 56 -6.51 -7.64 -8.06
C SER A 56 -6.73 -9.08 -7.61
N THR A 57 -7.04 -9.24 -6.33
CA THR A 57 -7.56 -10.50 -5.78
C THR A 57 -9.06 -10.44 -5.50
N ALA A 58 -9.65 -9.25 -5.59
CA ALA A 58 -11.08 -9.01 -5.45
C ALA A 58 -11.74 -8.85 -6.83
N ASN A 59 -13.08 -8.89 -6.84
CA ASN A 59 -13.85 -8.45 -7.99
C ASN A 59 -13.66 -6.94 -8.15
N TYR A 60 -12.69 -6.54 -8.99
CA TYR A 60 -12.39 -5.13 -9.22
C TYR A 60 -13.55 -4.47 -9.96
N VAL A 61 -14.29 -3.63 -9.26
CA VAL A 61 -15.40 -2.85 -9.81
C VAL A 61 -15.13 -1.37 -9.54
N GLU A 62 -14.91 -0.61 -10.61
CA GLU A 62 -15.13 0.84 -10.72
C GLU A 62 -13.96 1.84 -10.60
N LYS A 63 -14.13 2.95 -11.34
CA LYS A 63 -13.27 4.15 -11.41
C LYS A 63 -13.36 5.08 -10.19
N ASN A 64 -14.32 4.88 -9.28
CA ASN A 64 -14.64 5.85 -8.23
C ASN A 64 -14.23 5.43 -6.82
N GLU A 65 -13.73 4.21 -6.65
CA GLU A 65 -13.25 3.76 -5.35
C GLU A 65 -12.01 4.55 -4.92
N ILE A 66 -11.87 4.82 -3.62
CA ILE A 66 -10.72 5.52 -3.06
C ILE A 66 -9.58 4.52 -2.87
N PHE A 67 -8.43 4.85 -3.44
CA PHE A 67 -7.17 4.14 -3.25
C PHE A 67 -6.20 5.00 -2.44
N HIS A 68 -5.30 4.32 -1.74
CA HIS A 68 -4.19 4.92 -1.01
C HIS A 68 -2.97 5.00 -1.93
N MET A 69 -2.68 6.20 -2.43
CA MET A 69 -1.58 6.48 -3.34
C MET A 69 -0.28 6.74 -2.58
N PHE A 70 0.80 6.09 -3.01
CA PHE A 70 2.15 6.28 -2.51
C PHE A 70 3.10 6.63 -3.66
N SER A 71 4.11 7.44 -3.35
CA SER A 71 5.24 7.64 -4.26
C SER A 71 6.06 6.36 -4.38
N LYS A 72 6.34 5.93 -5.62
CA LYS A 72 7.19 4.77 -5.92
C LYS A 72 8.53 4.85 -5.19
N SER A 73 9.17 6.02 -5.18
CA SER A 73 10.49 6.18 -4.54
C SER A 73 10.42 5.96 -3.02
N LYS A 74 9.31 6.32 -2.37
CA LYS A 74 9.11 6.10 -0.94
C LYS A 74 8.83 4.64 -0.60
N VAL A 75 8.08 3.94 -1.44
CA VAL A 75 7.90 2.48 -1.28
C VAL A 75 9.23 1.75 -1.53
N GLN A 76 10.01 2.17 -2.52
CA GLN A 76 11.35 1.62 -2.77
C GLN A 76 12.32 1.87 -1.61
N GLU A 77 12.30 3.06 -1.02
CA GLU A 77 13.08 3.40 0.17
C GLU A 77 12.70 2.50 1.35
N LEU A 78 11.40 2.30 1.59
CA LEU A 78 10.87 1.42 2.62
C LEU A 78 11.40 0.00 2.47
N VAL A 79 11.23 -0.61 1.30
CA VAL A 79 11.63 -2.02 1.09
C VAL A 79 13.15 -2.21 1.05
N LYS A 80 13.91 -1.20 0.65
CA LYS A 80 15.37 -1.23 0.68
C LYS A 80 15.92 -1.19 2.11
N ASN A 81 15.27 -0.42 2.98
CA ASN A 81 15.66 -0.29 4.39
C ASN A 81 15.08 -1.41 5.26
N GLY A 82 13.94 -1.97 4.84
CA GLY A 82 13.30 -3.11 5.49
C GLY A 82 14.07 -4.41 5.32
N THR A 83 13.85 -5.32 6.27
CA THR A 83 14.44 -6.67 6.27
C THR A 83 13.41 -7.76 5.93
N GLY A 84 12.15 -7.37 5.75
CA GLY A 84 11.04 -8.29 5.51
C GLY A 84 11.00 -8.79 4.07
N LYS A 85 11.03 -10.11 3.89
CA LYS A 85 10.70 -10.75 2.60
C LYS A 85 9.21 -10.68 2.28
N LEU A 86 8.39 -10.59 3.32
CA LEU A 86 6.95 -10.38 3.25
C LEU A 86 6.67 -8.93 3.66
N ILE A 87 5.91 -8.24 2.83
CA ILE A 87 5.50 -6.86 3.04
C ILE A 87 4.05 -6.88 3.51
N LYS A 88 3.78 -6.25 4.65
CA LYS A 88 2.46 -6.19 5.25
C LYS A 88 1.74 -4.94 4.77
N LEU A 89 0.61 -5.14 4.10
CA LEU A 89 -0.34 -4.12 3.73
C LEU A 89 -1.42 -4.08 4.80
N GLN A 90 -1.52 -2.96 5.52
CA GLN A 90 -2.35 -2.85 6.70
C GLN A 90 -3.36 -1.71 6.53
N LYS A 91 -4.62 -2.01 6.80
CA LYS A 91 -5.66 -1.02 6.99
C LYS A 91 -5.91 -0.84 8.48
N ARG A 92 -5.70 0.38 8.95
CA ARG A 92 -6.09 0.88 10.28
C ARG A 92 -7.30 1.79 10.10
N ASN A 93 -7.81 2.40 11.18
CA ASN A 93 -9.04 3.20 11.15
C ASN A 93 -9.11 4.18 9.96
N GLU A 94 -8.24 5.20 9.94
CA GLU A 94 -8.22 6.21 8.87
C GLU A 94 -6.97 6.12 7.98
N VAL A 95 -6.08 5.16 8.27
CA VAL A 95 -4.73 5.12 7.72
C VAL A 95 -4.45 3.77 7.09
N PHE A 96 -3.91 3.80 5.88
CA PHE A 96 -3.32 2.62 5.25
C PHE A 96 -1.81 2.68 5.39
N THR A 97 -1.21 1.59 5.88
CA THR A 97 0.23 1.51 6.13
C THR A 97 0.86 0.34 5.38
N ILE A 98 2.07 0.56 4.87
CA ILE A 98 2.92 -0.49 4.31
C ILE A 98 4.04 -0.74 5.32
N ASN A 99 4.16 -1.97 5.79
CA ASN A 99 5.20 -2.37 6.74
C ASN A 99 6.17 -3.38 6.10
N SER A 100 7.47 -3.13 6.30
CA SER A 100 8.56 -4.02 5.94
C SER A 100 9.44 -4.29 7.17
N GLY A 101 8.99 -5.23 8.00
CA GLY A 101 9.68 -5.59 9.25
C GLY A 101 9.57 -4.46 10.30
N ASN A 102 10.67 -3.75 10.51
CA ASN A 102 10.75 -2.69 11.53
C ASN A 102 10.37 -1.30 11.02
N PHE A 103 10.09 -1.16 9.71
CA PHE A 103 9.76 0.11 9.10
C PHE A 103 8.32 0.12 8.61
N THR A 104 7.59 1.18 8.98
CA THR A 104 6.23 1.44 8.53
C THR A 104 6.16 2.77 7.77
N LEU A 105 5.45 2.75 6.64
CA LEU A 105 5.11 3.90 5.80
C LEU A 105 3.60 4.13 5.84
N GLU A 106 3.16 5.28 6.37
CA GLU A 106 1.73 5.59 6.55
C GLU A 106 1.19 6.74 5.67
N LEU A 107 2.09 7.56 5.12
CA LEU A 107 1.73 8.75 4.35
C LEU A 107 1.24 8.39 2.93
N SER A 108 -0.02 7.96 2.85
CA SER A 108 -0.75 7.84 1.59
C SER A 108 -1.58 9.08 1.29
N LEU A 109 -1.79 9.35 0.00
CA LEU A 109 -2.76 10.34 -0.47
C LEU A 109 -4.00 9.60 -1.00
N PRO A 110 -5.23 10.00 -0.61
CA PRO A 110 -6.43 9.41 -1.17
C PRO A 110 -6.60 9.82 -2.64
N CYS A 111 -6.84 8.85 -3.52
CA CYS A 111 -7.18 9.05 -4.93
C CYS A 111 -8.44 8.24 -5.28
N PRO A 112 -9.58 8.89 -5.61
CA PRO A 112 -9.81 10.34 -5.72
C PRO A 112 -9.85 11.09 -4.37
N PRO A 113 -9.70 12.43 -4.35
CA PRO A 113 -9.51 13.35 -5.48
C PRO A 113 -8.04 13.59 -5.89
N GLY A 114 -7.07 13.18 -5.08
CA GLY A 114 -5.64 13.46 -5.29
C GLY A 114 -4.96 12.59 -6.36
N CYS A 115 -5.64 12.30 -7.47
CA CYS A 115 -5.10 11.50 -8.57
C CYS A 115 -4.28 12.40 -9.50
N HIS A 116 -3.00 12.63 -9.17
CA HIS A 116 -2.08 13.47 -9.95
C HIS A 116 -0.86 12.68 -10.41
#